data_AF-A0A329YIK7-F1
#
_entry.id   AF-A0A329YIK7-F1
#
_cell.length_a   1.000
_cell.length_b   1.000
_cell.length_c   1.000
_cell.angle_alpha   90.00
_cell.angle_beta   90.00
_cell.angle_gamma   90.00
#
_symmetry.space_group_name_H-M   'P 1'
#
loop_
_entity.id
_entity.type
_entity.pdbx_description
1 polymer ?
#
loop_
_entity_poly.entity_id
_entity_poly.type
_entity_poly.pdbx_seq_one_letter_code
_entity_poly.pdbx_strand_id
1 'polypeptide(L)'
;MGDVIYLENDDDDCSDGPKPKADMMTISGSDALALSEFVRHVNIRCYDERFKDRGMMKSPALRSHLDRVQQILDTLLDYPRIEPFYYWPPPSEMPADQVEPELISAVADRMEVHFHCVGIYLAPDGIHVGSLEVAIDDEAGEACAIVSVRGMTSAATWTKAGASLDETIGIFVNAISFKEEGGAEPSA
;
A
#
# COMPACT_ATOMS: atom_id res chain seq x y z
N MET A 1 -23.87 -26.27 12.41
CA MET A 1 -23.83 -25.52 13.69
C MET A 1 -22.37 -25.18 13.93
N GLY A 2 -21.95 -24.02 13.44
CA GLY A 2 -20.63 -23.46 13.73
C GLY A 2 -20.82 -22.41 14.81
N ASP A 3 -20.04 -22.50 15.89
CA ASP A 3 -20.05 -21.53 16.98
C ASP A 3 -19.74 -20.14 16.43
N VAL A 4 -20.72 -19.25 16.54
CA VAL A 4 -20.52 -17.81 16.39
C VAL A 4 -20.13 -17.31 17.77
N ILE A 5 -18.83 -17.09 17.97
CA ILE A 5 -18.35 -16.40 19.17
C ILE A 5 -18.68 -14.93 18.95
N TYR A 6 -19.77 -14.47 19.56
CA TYR A 6 -20.01 -13.05 19.75
C TYR A 6 -18.91 -12.56 20.70
N LEU A 7 -17.97 -11.76 20.19
CA LEU A 7 -17.21 -10.88 21.06
C LEU A 7 -18.24 -9.93 21.65
N GLU A 8 -18.60 -10.15 22.91
CA GLU A 8 -19.33 -9.17 23.68
C GLU A 8 -18.58 -7.84 23.50
N ASN A 9 -19.29 -6.82 23.03
CA ASN A 9 -18.81 -5.46 23.13
C ASN A 9 -18.78 -5.16 24.63
N ASP A 10 -17.68 -5.54 25.27
CA ASP A 10 -17.20 -4.84 26.44
C ASP A 10 -16.86 -3.44 25.92
N ASP A 11 -17.88 -2.57 25.92
CA ASP A 11 -17.68 -1.13 26.05
C ASP A 11 -17.00 -0.92 27.41
N ASP A 12 -15.71 -1.29 27.46
CA ASP A 12 -14.83 -1.03 28.56
C ASP A 12 -14.67 0.48 28.56
N ASP A 13 -15.49 1.12 29.39
CA ASP A 13 -15.54 2.55 29.65
C ASP A 13 -14.25 2.95 30.40
N CYS A 14 -13.12 2.73 29.73
CA CYS A 14 -11.78 3.10 30.15
C CYS A 14 -11.63 4.63 30.00
N SER A 15 -12.34 5.35 30.85
CA SER A 15 -12.21 6.79 31.11
C SER A 15 -10.82 7.18 31.66
N ASP A 16 -9.96 6.18 31.91
CA ASP A 16 -8.55 6.31 32.30
C ASP A 16 -7.58 6.48 31.11
N GLY A 17 -8.10 6.90 29.95
CA GLY A 17 -7.25 7.38 28.86
C GLY A 17 -6.30 8.50 29.32
N PRO A 18 -5.07 8.56 28.79
CA PRO A 18 -4.08 9.57 29.19
C PRO A 18 -4.65 10.98 29.01
N LYS A 19 -4.67 11.75 30.11
CA LYS A 19 -5.13 13.14 30.10
C LYS A 19 -3.96 14.09 29.84
N PRO A 20 -4.14 15.17 29.06
CA PRO A 20 -3.12 16.19 28.90
C PRO A 20 -2.71 16.75 30.26
N LYS A 21 -1.42 16.90 30.50
CA LYS A 21 -0.93 17.59 31.70
C LYS A 21 -1.37 19.05 31.64
N ALA A 22 -1.88 19.58 32.76
CA ALA A 22 -2.20 21.00 32.87
C ALA A 22 -0.96 21.84 32.47
N ASP A 23 -1.20 22.90 31.69
CA ASP A 23 -0.20 23.89 31.24
C ASP A 23 0.82 23.45 30.16
N MET A 24 0.77 22.19 29.68
CA MET A 24 1.56 21.72 28.52
C MET A 24 0.65 21.47 27.30
N MET A 25 0.00 22.51 26.79
CA MET A 25 -0.89 22.40 25.61
C MET A 25 -0.23 22.72 24.27
N THR A 26 1.09 22.80 24.21
CA THR A 26 1.81 23.14 22.97
C THR A 26 2.71 22.00 22.54
N ILE A 27 2.63 21.65 21.26
CA ILE A 27 3.55 20.74 20.58
C ILE A 27 4.68 21.60 20.03
N SER A 28 5.93 21.28 20.33
CA SER A 28 7.07 22.00 19.75
C SER A 28 7.26 21.62 18.27
N GLY A 29 7.97 22.45 17.49
CA GLY A 29 8.28 22.10 16.10
C GLY A 29 9.05 20.78 15.97
N SER A 30 9.95 20.47 16.91
CA SER A 30 10.65 19.18 16.94
C SER A 30 9.72 18.01 17.25
N ASP A 31 8.73 18.20 18.13
CA ASP A 31 7.75 17.15 18.45
C ASP A 31 6.85 16.88 17.24
N ALA A 32 6.42 17.93 16.53
CA ALA A 32 5.63 17.79 15.31
C ALA A 32 6.40 17.04 14.21
N LEU A 33 7.69 17.34 14.01
CA LEU A 33 8.55 16.60 13.08
C LEU A 33 8.71 15.13 13.49
N ALA A 34 8.97 14.85 14.76
CA ALA A 34 9.09 13.48 15.26
C ALA A 34 7.79 12.67 15.06
N LEU A 35 6.63 13.30 15.29
CA LEU A 35 5.32 12.70 15.02
C LEU A 35 5.11 12.45 13.52
N SER A 36 5.52 13.38 12.65
CA SER A 36 5.46 13.19 11.19
C SER A 36 6.33 12.02 10.73
N GLU A 37 7.57 11.91 11.23
CA GLU A 37 8.46 10.79 10.94
C GLU A 37 7.88 9.46 11.42
N PHE A 38 7.27 9.45 12.60
CA PHE A 38 6.59 8.28 13.15
C PHE A 38 5.40 7.86 12.29
N VAL A 39 4.50 8.79 11.95
CA VAL A 39 3.35 8.53 11.07
C VAL A 39 3.83 7.97 9.74
N ARG A 40 4.86 8.57 9.14
CA ARG A 40 5.46 8.09 7.88
C ARG A 40 6.02 6.67 8.03
N HIS A 41 6.72 6.38 9.12
CA HIS A 41 7.24 5.04 9.39
C HIS A 41 6.12 4.01 9.50
N VAL A 42 5.08 4.30 10.29
CA VAL A 42 3.92 3.41 10.47
C VAL A 42 3.18 3.23 9.15
N ASN A 43 2.98 4.31 8.39
CA ASN A 43 2.36 4.28 7.06
C ASN A 43 3.09 3.34 6.10
N ILE A 44 4.42 3.36 6.10
CA ILE A 44 5.22 2.58 5.15
C ILE A 44 5.49 1.15 5.65
N ARG A 45 5.67 0.94 6.95
CA ARG A 45 6.29 -0.31 7.47
C ARG A 45 5.40 -1.14 8.38
N CYS A 46 4.35 -0.57 8.97
CA CYS A 46 3.53 -1.28 9.94
C CYS A 46 2.24 -1.80 9.30
N TYR A 47 1.95 -3.08 9.47
CA TYR A 47 0.74 -3.75 9.00
C TYR A 47 0.22 -4.62 10.15
N ASP A 48 -1.05 -4.47 10.51
CA ASP A 48 -1.67 -5.10 11.69
C ASP A 48 -2.72 -6.16 11.32
N GLU A 49 -3.13 -6.26 10.05
CA GLU A 49 -4.03 -7.30 9.56
C GLU A 49 -3.38 -8.16 8.50
N ARG A 50 -3.67 -9.47 8.55
CA ARG A 50 -3.28 -10.44 7.52
C ARG A 50 -4.52 -10.88 6.75
N PHE A 51 -4.65 -10.45 5.51
CA PHE A 51 -5.71 -10.90 4.62
C PHE A 51 -5.27 -12.17 3.89
N LYS A 52 -6.13 -13.19 3.93
CA LYS A 52 -5.85 -14.51 3.36
C LYS A 52 -5.41 -14.46 1.89
N ASP A 53 -5.94 -13.50 1.13
CA ASP A 53 -5.75 -13.44 -0.33
C ASP A 53 -5.07 -12.14 -0.80
N ARG A 54 -4.70 -11.23 0.11
CA ARG A 54 -4.14 -9.91 -0.25
C ARG A 54 -2.91 -9.50 0.55
N GLY A 55 -2.33 -10.42 1.30
CA GLY A 55 -1.13 -10.17 2.09
C GLY A 55 -1.38 -9.34 3.36
N MET A 56 -0.37 -8.56 3.75
CA MET A 56 -0.41 -7.73 4.95
C MET A 56 -1.06 -6.37 4.65
N MET A 57 -2.03 -5.97 5.47
CA MET A 57 -2.77 -4.71 5.32
C MET A 57 -2.83 -3.95 6.65
N LYS A 58 -3.23 -2.68 6.56
CA LYS A 58 -3.58 -1.87 7.74
C LYS A 58 -5.07 -1.96 8.01
N SER A 59 -5.45 -2.22 9.27
CA SER A 59 -6.85 -2.24 9.69
C SER A 59 -7.55 -0.92 9.38
N PRO A 60 -8.88 -0.93 9.20
CA PRO A 60 -9.66 0.31 9.10
C PRO A 60 -9.42 1.24 10.30
N ALA A 61 -9.24 0.68 11.50
CA ALA A 61 -8.95 1.44 12.71
C ALA A 61 -7.58 2.13 12.65
N LEU A 62 -6.51 1.40 12.30
CA LEU A 62 -5.18 1.96 12.17
C LEU A 62 -5.15 3.07 11.10
N ARG A 63 -5.81 2.85 9.95
CA ARG A 63 -5.95 3.87 8.91
C ARG A 63 -6.64 5.14 9.41
N SER A 64 -7.78 5.00 10.08
CA SER A 64 -8.51 6.13 10.67
C SER A 64 -7.67 6.93 11.69
N HIS A 65 -6.89 6.23 12.51
CA HIS A 65 -5.98 6.89 13.45
C HIS A 65 -4.85 7.65 12.75
N LEU A 66 -4.23 7.05 11.72
CA LEU A 66 -3.19 7.70 10.94
C LEU A 66 -3.71 8.93 10.22
N ASP A 67 -4.89 8.84 9.59
CA ASP A 67 -5.56 9.97 8.93
C ASP A 67 -5.82 11.12 9.91
N ARG A 68 -6.29 10.81 11.12
CA ARG A 68 -6.53 11.81 12.16
C ARG A 68 -5.24 12.50 12.60
N VAL A 69 -4.13 11.78 12.77
CA VAL A 69 -2.85 12.39 13.14
C VAL A 69 -2.31 13.23 11.99
N GLN A 70 -2.44 12.77 10.75
CA GLN A 70 -2.04 13.54 9.56
C GLN A 70 -2.77 14.89 9.50
N GLN A 71 -4.10 14.90 9.69
CA GLN A 71 -4.89 16.13 9.74
C GLN A 71 -4.40 17.12 10.80
N ILE A 72 -3.95 16.63 11.97
CA ILE A 72 -3.38 17.49 13.01
C ILE A 72 -2.05 18.07 12.53
N LEU A 73 -1.17 17.23 11.97
CA LEU A 73 0.13 17.67 11.50
C LEU A 73 0.03 18.67 10.35
N ASP A 74 -0.96 18.55 9.46
CA ASP A 74 -1.22 19.51 8.38
C ASP A 74 -1.54 20.93 8.91
N THR A 75 -2.01 21.05 10.15
CA THR A 75 -2.21 22.36 10.81
C THR A 75 -0.94 22.92 11.45
N LEU A 76 0.08 22.08 11.65
CA LEU A 76 1.30 22.40 12.41
C LEU A 76 2.55 22.51 11.54
N LEU A 77 2.59 21.80 10.40
CA LEU A 77 3.77 21.66 9.55
C LEU A 77 3.48 22.13 8.14
N ASP A 78 4.38 22.97 7.62
CA ASP A 78 4.48 23.24 6.19
C ASP A 78 5.33 22.14 5.55
N TYR A 79 4.66 21.16 4.93
CA TYR A 79 5.36 20.09 4.24
C TYR A 79 6.05 20.63 2.97
N PRO A 80 7.32 20.27 2.71
CA PRO A 80 7.91 20.54 1.42
C PRO A 80 7.10 19.82 0.34
N ARG A 81 6.94 20.45 -0.82
CA ARG A 81 6.38 19.77 -2.00
C ARG A 81 7.37 18.69 -2.43
N ILE A 82 7.11 17.46 -2.03
CA ILE A 82 7.83 16.28 -2.48
C ILE A 82 7.09 15.78 -3.72
N GLU A 83 7.83 15.52 -4.80
CA GLU A 83 7.25 14.88 -5.97
C GLU A 83 6.70 13.50 -5.57
N PRO A 84 5.40 13.22 -5.81
CA PRO A 84 4.81 11.94 -5.44
C PRO A 84 5.55 10.78 -6.12
N PHE A 85 5.82 9.72 -5.36
CA PHE A 85 6.46 8.52 -5.89
C PHE A 85 5.77 7.25 -5.41
N TYR A 86 5.80 6.21 -6.22
CA TYR A 86 5.24 4.92 -5.83
C TYR A 86 6.18 4.17 -4.90
N TYR A 87 5.59 3.52 -3.90
CA TYR A 87 6.28 2.56 -3.06
C TYR A 87 5.38 1.36 -2.82
N TRP A 88 5.98 0.25 -2.38
CA TRP A 88 5.25 -0.98 -2.11
C TRP A 88 5.76 -1.67 -0.84
N PRO A 89 4.88 -2.39 -0.12
CA PRO A 89 5.29 -3.32 0.93
C PRO A 89 6.11 -4.48 0.38
N PRO A 90 6.72 -5.30 1.25
CA PRO A 90 7.17 -6.63 0.87
C PRO A 90 6.05 -7.43 0.16
N PRO A 91 6.33 -8.04 -1.00
CA PRO A 91 5.36 -8.82 -1.75
C PRO A 91 4.96 -10.08 -0.98
N SER A 92 3.73 -10.52 -1.19
CA SER A 92 3.22 -11.79 -0.65
C SER A 92 3.18 -12.83 -1.75
N GLU A 93 3.59 -14.06 -1.44
CA GLU A 93 3.32 -15.21 -2.31
C GLU A 93 1.82 -15.46 -2.44
N MET A 94 1.39 -15.87 -3.62
CA MET A 94 0.00 -16.11 -3.96
C MET A 94 -0.13 -17.46 -4.68
N PRO A 95 -1.11 -18.30 -4.33
CA PRO A 95 -1.35 -19.54 -5.05
C PRO A 95 -2.03 -19.27 -6.41
N ALA A 96 -1.79 -20.13 -7.40
CA ALA A 96 -2.24 -19.93 -8.77
C ALA A 96 -3.77 -19.82 -8.92
N ASP A 97 -4.56 -20.37 -8.00
CA ASP A 97 -6.04 -20.30 -8.01
C ASP A 97 -6.59 -18.95 -7.55
N GLN A 98 -5.75 -18.09 -6.97
CA GLN A 98 -6.10 -16.73 -6.53
C GLN A 98 -5.62 -15.63 -7.49
N VAL A 99 -4.86 -16.00 -8.52
CA VAL A 99 -4.30 -15.08 -9.52
C VAL A 99 -5.38 -14.65 -10.51
N GLU A 100 -5.27 -13.42 -11.03
CA GLU A 100 -6.11 -12.94 -12.13
C GLU A 100 -6.07 -13.92 -13.32
N PRO A 101 -7.24 -14.37 -13.84
CA PRO A 101 -7.30 -15.40 -14.89
C PRO A 101 -6.53 -15.05 -16.17
N GLU A 102 -6.42 -13.76 -16.49
CA GLU A 102 -5.63 -13.28 -17.63
C GLU A 102 -4.13 -13.56 -17.43
N LEU A 103 -3.60 -13.39 -16.22
CA LEU A 103 -2.20 -13.67 -15.93
C LEU A 103 -1.94 -15.19 -15.96
N ILE A 104 -2.86 -16.00 -15.41
CA ILE A 104 -2.78 -17.48 -15.50
C ILE A 104 -2.73 -17.91 -16.97
N SER A 105 -3.61 -17.34 -17.80
CA SER A 105 -3.67 -17.68 -19.23
C SER A 105 -2.38 -17.29 -19.96
N ALA A 106 -1.78 -16.16 -19.58
CA ALA A 106 -0.56 -15.66 -20.21
C ALA A 106 0.66 -16.53 -19.92
N VAL A 107 0.71 -17.21 -18.79
CA VAL A 107 1.84 -18.06 -18.36
C VAL A 107 1.56 -19.56 -18.44
N ALA A 108 0.45 -19.96 -19.05
CA ALA A 108 -0.04 -21.34 -19.06
C ALA A 108 0.91 -22.35 -19.73
N ASP A 109 1.83 -21.87 -20.58
CA ASP A 109 2.85 -22.67 -21.26
C ASP A 109 4.16 -22.82 -20.48
N ARG A 110 4.27 -22.17 -19.30
CA ARG A 110 5.45 -22.21 -18.43
C ARG A 110 5.25 -23.19 -17.27
N MET A 111 6.32 -23.88 -16.87
CA MET A 111 6.25 -24.96 -15.86
C MET A 111 6.73 -24.57 -14.46
N GLU A 112 7.70 -23.65 -14.35
CA GLU A 112 8.27 -23.21 -13.06
C GLU A 112 7.96 -21.72 -12.82
N VAL A 113 6.69 -21.44 -12.51
CA VAL A 113 6.21 -20.08 -12.27
C VAL A 113 5.80 -19.87 -10.83
N HIS A 114 6.33 -18.80 -10.23
CA HIS A 114 5.96 -18.33 -8.89
C HIS A 114 5.12 -17.06 -8.96
N PHE A 115 3.99 -17.04 -8.27
CA PHE A 115 3.08 -15.89 -8.27
C PHE A 115 3.23 -15.08 -6.98
N HIS A 116 3.24 -13.76 -7.15
CA HIS A 116 3.28 -12.81 -6.06
C HIS A 116 2.26 -11.70 -6.28
N CYS A 117 1.76 -11.14 -5.18
CA CYS A 117 0.90 -9.97 -5.17
C CYS A 117 1.50 -8.90 -4.26
N VAL A 118 1.36 -7.63 -4.68
CA VAL A 118 1.82 -6.49 -3.90
C VAL A 118 0.91 -5.29 -4.08
N GLY A 119 0.64 -4.56 -2.99
CA GLY A 119 -0.06 -3.28 -3.04
C GLY A 119 0.86 -2.13 -3.44
N ILE A 120 0.36 -1.23 -4.28
CA ILE A 120 1.06 -0.03 -4.77
C ILE A 120 0.49 1.18 -4.04
N TYR A 121 1.37 1.96 -3.43
CA TYR A 121 1.03 3.13 -2.62
C TYR A 121 1.72 4.38 -3.13
N LEU A 122 1.10 5.54 -2.93
CA LEU A 122 1.68 6.84 -3.25
C LEU A 122 2.25 7.49 -2.01
N ALA A 123 3.54 7.82 -2.03
CA ALA A 123 4.16 8.68 -1.02
C ALA A 123 3.98 10.17 -1.38
N PRO A 124 3.94 11.08 -0.38
CA PRO A 124 4.08 10.81 1.06
C PRO A 124 2.80 10.35 1.75
N ASP A 125 1.64 10.47 1.11
CA ASP A 125 0.33 10.36 1.76
C ASP A 125 -0.09 8.92 2.10
N GLY A 126 0.65 7.92 1.62
CA GLY A 126 0.35 6.50 1.86
C GLY A 126 -0.95 6.02 1.19
N ILE A 127 -1.41 6.73 0.17
CA ILE A 127 -2.66 6.41 -0.54
C ILE A 127 -2.48 5.12 -1.31
N HIS A 128 -3.33 4.13 -1.07
CA HIS A 128 -3.36 2.90 -1.88
C HIS A 128 -3.90 3.21 -3.27
N VAL A 129 -3.08 2.97 -4.29
CA VAL A 129 -3.39 3.30 -5.69
C VAL A 129 -3.88 2.08 -6.48
N GLY A 130 -3.39 0.90 -6.12
CA GLY A 130 -3.70 -0.34 -6.83
C GLY A 130 -2.88 -1.52 -6.34
N SER A 131 -2.96 -2.63 -7.06
CA SER A 131 -2.16 -3.83 -6.83
C SER A 131 -1.42 -4.23 -8.10
N LEU A 132 -0.30 -4.92 -7.91
CA LEU A 132 0.45 -5.62 -8.96
C LEU A 132 0.40 -7.12 -8.62
N GLU A 133 0.00 -7.91 -9.60
CA GLU A 133 0.16 -9.37 -9.58
C GLU A 133 1.24 -9.73 -10.59
N VAL A 134 2.25 -10.47 -10.15
CA VAL A 134 3.41 -10.84 -10.95
C VAL A 134 3.67 -12.33 -10.88
N ALA A 135 3.94 -12.91 -12.04
CA ALA A 135 4.37 -14.27 -12.27
C ALA A 135 5.85 -14.25 -12.66
N ILE A 136 6.70 -14.95 -11.91
CA ILE A 136 8.14 -15.07 -12.15
C ILE A 136 8.43 -16.44 -12.75
N ASP A 137 9.02 -16.45 -13.95
CA ASP A 137 9.57 -17.63 -14.59
C ASP A 137 11.08 -17.66 -14.33
N ASP A 138 11.48 -18.48 -13.35
CA ASP A 138 12.88 -18.59 -12.91
C ASP A 138 13.76 -19.29 -13.96
N GLU A 139 13.18 -20.14 -14.81
CA GLU A 139 13.90 -20.88 -15.85
C GLU A 139 14.31 -19.92 -16.99
N ALA A 140 13.37 -19.09 -17.44
CA ALA A 140 13.59 -18.13 -18.52
C ALA A 140 14.22 -16.80 -18.05
N GLY A 141 14.16 -16.51 -16.74
CA GLY A 141 14.53 -15.20 -16.19
C GLY A 141 13.59 -14.10 -16.67
N GLU A 142 12.31 -14.43 -16.85
CA GLU A 142 11.26 -13.54 -17.34
C GLU A 142 10.19 -13.34 -16.27
N ALA A 143 9.48 -12.23 -16.36
CA ALA A 143 8.35 -11.92 -15.50
C ALA A 143 7.16 -11.46 -16.34
N CYS A 144 5.98 -11.96 -16.00
CA CYS A 144 4.72 -11.50 -16.55
C CYS A 144 3.91 -10.84 -15.43
N ALA A 145 3.29 -9.69 -15.68
CA ALA A 145 2.48 -9.05 -14.64
C ALA A 145 1.25 -8.35 -15.18
N ILE A 146 0.30 -8.16 -14.26
CA ILE A 146 -0.90 -7.36 -14.41
C ILE A 146 -0.95 -6.32 -13.30
N VAL A 147 -1.27 -5.09 -13.65
CA VAL A 147 -1.45 -3.96 -12.73
C VAL A 147 -2.92 -3.59 -12.68
N SER A 148 -3.50 -3.54 -11.48
CA SER A 148 -4.87 -3.11 -11.23
C SER A 148 -4.85 -1.80 -10.45
N VAL A 149 -5.13 -0.66 -11.11
CA VAL A 149 -5.09 0.69 -10.52
C VAL A 149 -6.41 1.40 -10.76
N ARG A 150 -7.02 1.94 -9.68
CA ARG A 150 -8.27 2.74 -9.73
C ARG A 150 -9.41 2.11 -10.56
N GLY A 151 -9.57 0.79 -10.47
CA GLY A 151 -10.61 0.05 -11.19
C GLY A 151 -10.32 -0.22 -12.67
N MET A 152 -9.11 0.10 -13.14
CA MET A 152 -8.59 -0.30 -14.44
C MET A 152 -7.52 -1.37 -14.25
N THR A 153 -7.59 -2.44 -15.05
CA THR A 153 -6.63 -3.54 -15.03
C THR A 153 -5.88 -3.53 -16.36
N SER A 154 -4.55 -3.59 -16.31
CA SER A 154 -3.71 -3.68 -17.49
C SER A 154 -3.82 -5.06 -18.13
N ALA A 155 -3.45 -5.17 -19.40
CA ALA A 155 -3.20 -6.47 -19.99
C ALA A 155 -1.96 -7.13 -19.37
N ALA A 156 -1.88 -8.46 -19.44
CA ALA A 156 -0.68 -9.21 -19.06
C ALA A 156 0.52 -8.76 -19.90
N THR A 157 1.58 -8.33 -19.23
CA THR A 157 2.77 -7.76 -19.88
C THR A 157 4.02 -8.51 -19.46
N TRP A 158 4.81 -8.93 -20.46
CA TRP A 158 6.08 -9.63 -20.26
C TRP A 158 7.27 -8.67 -20.24
N THR A 159 8.23 -8.96 -19.38
CA THR A 159 9.53 -8.29 -19.31
C THR A 159 10.59 -9.24 -18.75
N LYS A 160 11.86 -8.81 -18.75
CA LYS A 160 12.92 -9.54 -18.05
C LYS A 160 12.78 -9.36 -16.55
N ALA A 161 12.98 -10.44 -15.79
CA ALA A 161 13.08 -10.35 -14.34
C ALA A 161 14.33 -9.52 -13.94
N GLY A 162 14.20 -8.73 -12.88
CA GLY A 162 15.31 -8.03 -12.24
C GLY A 162 16.20 -8.99 -11.44
N ALA A 163 17.26 -8.47 -10.83
CA ALA A 163 18.15 -9.28 -9.99
C ALA A 163 17.49 -9.71 -8.67
N SER A 164 16.36 -9.10 -8.32
CA SER A 164 15.52 -9.47 -7.18
C SER A 164 14.04 -9.23 -7.50
N LEU A 165 13.15 -9.83 -6.71
CA LEU A 165 11.71 -9.60 -6.83
C LEU A 165 11.33 -8.11 -6.67
N ASP A 166 12.03 -7.39 -5.78
CA ASP A 166 11.83 -5.95 -5.58
C ASP A 166 12.18 -5.14 -6.84
N GLU A 167 13.30 -5.48 -7.49
CA GLU A 167 13.67 -4.87 -8.77
C GLU A 167 12.66 -5.19 -9.87
N THR A 168 12.19 -6.44 -9.95
CA THR A 168 11.16 -6.85 -10.91
C THR A 168 9.86 -6.06 -10.72
N ILE A 169 9.39 -5.92 -9.47
CA ILE A 169 8.22 -5.10 -9.14
C ILE A 169 8.45 -3.65 -9.58
N GLY A 170 9.62 -3.10 -9.30
CA GLY A 170 9.99 -1.74 -9.70
C GLY A 170 9.91 -1.50 -11.20
N ILE A 171 10.26 -2.49 -12.04
CA ILE A 171 10.14 -2.37 -13.51
C ILE A 171 8.68 -2.12 -13.90
N PHE A 172 7.73 -2.88 -13.35
CA PHE A 172 6.30 -2.72 -13.66
C PHE A 172 5.71 -1.45 -13.05
N VAL A 173 6.00 -1.16 -11.79
CA VAL A 173 5.44 0.00 -11.08
C VAL A 173 5.92 1.31 -11.71
N ASN A 174 7.19 1.40 -12.12
CA ASN A 174 7.72 2.60 -12.78
C ASN A 174 7.13 2.85 -14.17
N ALA A 175 6.50 1.84 -14.80
CA ALA A 175 5.78 2.01 -16.05
C ALA A 175 4.39 2.66 -15.87
N ILE A 176 3.89 2.73 -14.63
CA ILE A 176 2.62 3.38 -14.31
C ILE A 176 2.81 4.89 -14.45
N SER A 177 2.12 5.50 -15.42
CA SER A 177 2.19 6.94 -15.65
C SER A 177 1.31 7.70 -14.66
N PHE A 178 1.88 8.74 -14.03
CA PHE A 178 1.12 9.79 -13.36
C PHE A 178 0.42 10.65 -14.42
N LYS A 179 -0.83 10.34 -14.75
CA LYS A 179 -1.69 11.37 -15.35
C LYS A 179 -2.38 12.12 -14.21
N GLU A 180 -1.87 13.31 -13.89
CA GLU A 180 -2.70 14.34 -13.29
C GLU A 180 -3.85 14.64 -14.27
N GLU A 181 -5.09 14.32 -13.90
CA GLU A 181 -6.24 14.99 -14.52
C GLU A 181 -6.21 16.45 -14.05
N GLY A 182 -5.53 17.33 -14.81
CA GLY A 182 -5.37 18.72 -14.39
C GLY A 182 -4.52 19.60 -15.29
N GLY A 183 -4.60 19.44 -16.61
CA GLY A 183 -3.97 20.36 -17.57
C GLY A 183 -5.02 21.25 -18.23
N ALA A 184 -5.19 22.48 -17.74
CA ALA A 184 -6.09 23.48 -18.31
C ALA A 184 -5.95 23.60 -19.85
N GLU A 185 -7.08 23.68 -20.55
CA GLU A 185 -7.12 24.09 -21.95
C GLU A 185 -6.42 25.45 -22.11
N PRO A 186 -5.52 25.64 -23.09
CA PRO A 186 -5.05 26.96 -23.44
C PRO A 186 -6.23 27.72 -24.04
N SER A 187 -6.73 28.72 -23.30
CA SER A 187 -7.68 29.68 -23.86
C SER A 187 -7.02 30.41 -25.03
N ALA A 188 -7.59 30.23 -26.21
CA ALA A 188 -7.26 30.97 -27.43
C ALA A 188 -7.84 32.39 -27.40
#